data_AF-A0A5B7AAH6-F1
#
_entry.id   AF-A0A5B7AAH6-F1
#
_cell.length_a   1.000
_cell.length_b   1.000
_cell.length_c   1.000
_cell.angle_alpha   90.00
_cell.angle_beta   90.00
_cell.angle_gamma   90.00
#
_symmetry.space_group_name_H-M   'P 1'
#
loop_
_entity.id
_entity.type
_entity.pdbx_description
1 polymer ?
#
loop_
_entity_poly.entity_id
_entity_poly.type
_entity_poly.pdbx_seq_one_letter_code
_entity_poly.pdbx_strand_id
1 'polypeptide(L)'
;TDYLTASNQAGRFLAEEPYEWHKSGLSEDGAINLEAPRKWRLLRERTGHGAFYGMCIVIYGECIAPPLDTLKRVVKAGDGTILATSPPYTCFLKSGVDFAIVSPGMPRVDIWVQEFLRHEVPCVAADYLVEYVCKPGYSLERHVQYNTHTWAERSFANLLSWSEEIVEDQTPQEDHGYSDLPCQVCASRDRGEVMLICGDESGTAGCGVGTHIDCCDPPLEDVPEEDWFCPDCIKGRNSMDPPKSTKKRTSLSKRKK
;
A
#
# COMPACT_ATOMS: atom_id res chain seq x y z
N THR A 1 -12.25 39.04 3.60
CA THR A 1 -12.03 38.90 2.15
C THR A 1 -11.31 37.60 1.94
N ASP A 2 -11.74 36.74 1.03
CA ASP A 2 -11.03 35.49 0.73
C ASP A 2 -9.73 35.74 -0.04
N TYR A 3 -8.88 34.71 -0.12
CA TYR A 3 -7.56 34.76 -0.76
C TYR A 3 -7.61 35.27 -2.21
N LEU A 4 -8.54 34.75 -3.00
CA LEU A 4 -8.63 35.06 -4.43
C LEU A 4 -9.07 36.51 -4.63
N THR A 5 -10.07 36.96 -3.86
CA THR A 5 -10.53 38.34 -3.91
C THR A 5 -9.43 39.32 -3.49
N ALA A 6 -8.69 39.03 -2.43
CA ALA A 6 -7.60 39.88 -1.97
C ALA A 6 -6.41 39.91 -2.95
N SER A 7 -6.06 38.76 -3.53
CA SER A 7 -5.00 38.66 -4.55
C SER A 7 -5.37 39.40 -5.84
N ASN A 8 -6.63 39.28 -6.28
CA ASN A 8 -7.15 40.01 -7.43
C ASN A 8 -7.09 41.54 -7.21
N GLN A 9 -7.46 42.01 -6.03
CA GLN A 9 -7.37 43.44 -5.67
C GLN A 9 -5.91 43.94 -5.61
N ALA A 10 -4.99 43.10 -5.16
CA ALA A 10 -3.57 43.42 -5.09
C ALA A 10 -2.84 43.31 -6.45
N GLY A 11 -3.47 42.71 -7.46
CA GLY A 11 -2.85 42.45 -8.77
C GLY A 11 -1.71 41.41 -8.74
N ARG A 12 -1.61 40.62 -7.67
CA ARG A 12 -0.61 39.57 -7.47
C ARG A 12 -1.09 38.54 -6.45
N PHE A 13 -0.54 37.33 -6.50
CA PHE A 13 -0.75 36.35 -5.43
C PHE A 13 -0.17 36.88 -4.11
N LEU A 14 -1.01 36.87 -3.08
CA LEU A 14 -0.61 37.20 -1.72
C LEU A 14 -0.10 35.94 -1.01
N ALA A 15 0.47 36.13 0.18
CA ALA A 15 0.81 35.02 1.06
C ALA A 15 -0.47 34.25 1.47
N GLU A 16 -0.44 32.93 1.41
CA GLU A 16 -1.58 32.05 1.65
C GLU A 16 -1.90 31.87 3.14
N GLU A 17 -0.89 31.92 4.02
CA GLU A 17 -0.98 31.60 5.45
C GLU A 17 -2.07 32.39 6.20
N PRO A 18 -2.27 33.71 5.95
CA PRO A 18 -3.33 34.48 6.60
C PRO A 18 -4.75 34.05 6.19
N TYR A 19 -4.90 33.31 5.09
CA TYR A 19 -6.18 32.88 4.52
C TYR A 19 -6.48 31.40 4.76
N GLU A 20 -5.56 30.66 5.37
CA GLU A 20 -5.77 29.27 5.73
C GLU A 20 -6.90 29.10 6.73
N TRP A 21 -7.51 27.92 6.77
CA TRP A 21 -8.42 27.58 7.85
C TRP A 21 -7.63 27.49 9.16
N HIS A 22 -8.00 28.35 10.11
CA HIS A 22 -7.28 28.54 11.38
C HIS A 22 -8.23 28.67 12.57
N LYS A 23 -9.53 28.44 12.37
CA LYS A 23 -10.52 28.53 13.45
C LYS A 23 -10.42 27.29 14.31
N SER A 24 -10.41 27.46 15.63
CA SER A 24 -10.49 26.33 16.55
C SER A 24 -11.89 25.71 16.49
N GLY A 25 -11.97 24.41 16.22
CA GLY A 25 -13.22 23.65 16.22
C GLY A 25 -13.48 22.88 14.93
N LEU A 26 -14.66 22.26 14.88
CA LEU A 26 -15.11 21.49 13.72
C LEU A 26 -15.88 22.37 12.73
N SER A 27 -15.98 21.92 11.49
CA SER A 27 -16.90 22.43 10.48
C SER A 27 -18.36 22.29 10.93
N GLU A 28 -19.29 22.97 10.23
CA GLU A 28 -20.72 23.00 10.59
C GLU A 28 -21.36 21.60 10.62
N ASP A 29 -20.89 20.69 9.79
CA ASP A 29 -21.29 19.28 9.72
C ASP A 29 -20.52 18.37 10.71
N GLY A 30 -19.58 18.91 11.48
CA GLY A 30 -18.75 18.16 12.43
C GLY A 30 -17.72 17.23 11.79
N ALA A 31 -17.55 17.29 10.46
CA ALA A 31 -16.72 16.34 9.72
C ALA A 31 -15.22 16.67 9.78
N ILE A 32 -14.87 17.95 9.73
CA ILE A 32 -13.48 18.41 9.54
C ILE A 32 -13.10 19.33 10.70
N ASN A 33 -11.97 19.06 11.35
CA ASN A 33 -11.31 20.02 12.23
C ASN A 33 -10.68 21.11 11.34
N LEU A 34 -11.09 22.36 11.53
CA LEU A 34 -10.65 23.48 10.70
C LEU A 34 -9.16 23.79 10.83
N GLU A 35 -8.48 23.25 11.85
CA GLU A 35 -7.03 23.32 12.01
C GLU A 35 -6.29 22.20 11.26
N ALA A 36 -6.98 21.14 10.84
CA ALA A 36 -6.37 19.97 10.23
C ALA A 36 -5.61 20.27 8.93
N PRO A 37 -6.17 21.02 7.95
CA PRO A 37 -5.44 21.31 6.71
C PRO A 37 -4.12 22.03 6.97
N ARG A 38 -4.14 23.05 7.84
CA ARG A 38 -2.96 23.81 8.23
C ARG A 38 -1.93 22.93 8.95
N LYS A 39 -2.37 22.04 9.84
CA LYS A 39 -1.49 21.08 10.52
C LYS A 39 -0.72 20.22 9.53
N TRP A 40 -1.42 19.61 8.56
CA TRP A 40 -0.79 18.74 7.57
C TRP A 40 0.13 19.49 6.61
N ARG A 41 -0.25 20.72 6.20
CA ARG A 41 0.63 21.58 5.39
C ARG A 41 1.94 21.89 6.11
N LEU A 42 1.86 22.34 7.37
CA LEU A 42 3.03 22.66 8.18
C LEU A 42 3.91 21.42 8.44
N LEU A 43 3.28 20.27 8.66
CA LEU A 43 4.00 19.00 8.79
C LEU A 43 4.80 18.71 7.51
N ARG A 44 4.14 18.75 6.34
CA ARG A 44 4.79 18.50 5.05
C ARG A 44 5.89 19.51 4.72
N GLU A 45 5.67 20.79 5.01
CA GLU A 45 6.69 21.84 4.84
C GLU A 45 7.94 21.56 5.71
N ARG A 46 7.74 21.02 6.91
CA ARG A 46 8.82 20.72 7.86
C ARG A 46 9.53 19.40 7.58
N THR A 47 8.81 18.35 7.20
CA THR A 47 9.33 16.97 7.14
C THR A 47 9.48 16.42 5.74
N GLY A 48 8.86 17.05 4.73
CA GLY A 48 8.89 16.59 3.34
C GLY A 48 7.83 15.57 2.97
N HIS A 49 7.09 15.01 3.94
CA HIS A 49 6.15 13.91 3.71
C HIS A 49 4.71 14.22 4.16
N GLY A 50 3.79 13.36 3.76
CA GLY A 50 2.36 13.45 4.01
C GLY A 50 1.91 12.84 5.34
N ALA A 51 0.57 12.79 5.51
CA ALA A 51 -0.08 12.39 6.74
C ALA A 51 0.10 10.90 7.09
N PHE A 52 0.19 10.04 6.08
CA PHE A 52 0.30 8.60 6.21
C PHE A 52 1.73 8.10 6.01
N TYR A 53 2.73 8.97 6.15
CA TYR A 53 4.12 8.61 5.89
C TYR A 53 4.54 7.34 6.64
N GLY A 54 4.94 6.35 5.85
CA GLY A 54 5.37 5.02 6.26
C GLY A 54 4.28 4.15 6.93
N MET A 55 3.02 4.59 6.91
CA MET A 55 1.90 3.70 7.18
C MET A 55 1.81 2.63 6.10
N CYS A 56 1.80 1.36 6.49
CA CYS A 56 1.62 0.23 5.59
C CYS A 56 0.30 -0.49 5.86
N ILE A 57 -0.58 -0.55 4.86
CA ILE A 57 -1.92 -1.13 5.01
C ILE A 57 -2.22 -2.25 4.02
N VAL A 58 -3.15 -3.12 4.41
CA VAL A 58 -3.85 -4.03 3.49
C VAL A 58 -5.34 -3.69 3.49
N ILE A 59 -6.01 -3.90 2.36
CA ILE A 59 -7.45 -3.65 2.22
C ILE A 59 -8.16 -4.97 1.93
N TYR A 60 -9.19 -5.28 2.71
CA TYR A 60 -9.98 -6.50 2.60
C TYR A 60 -11.50 -6.23 2.69
N GLY A 61 -12.23 -6.75 1.69
CA GLY A 61 -13.67 -6.58 1.57
C GLY A 61 -14.06 -5.40 0.67
N GLU A 62 -15.36 -5.09 0.65
CA GLU A 62 -15.91 -4.02 -0.19
C GLU A 62 -15.79 -2.65 0.50
N CYS A 63 -15.07 -1.72 -0.11
CA CYS A 63 -15.04 -0.32 0.32
C CYS A 63 -16.13 0.44 -0.44
N ILE A 64 -17.26 0.71 0.22
CA ILE A 64 -18.43 1.38 -0.39
C ILE A 64 -18.35 2.88 -0.22
N ALA A 65 -18.06 3.34 1.00
CA ALA A 65 -17.97 4.76 1.34
C ALA A 65 -16.84 4.94 2.36
N PRO A 66 -15.68 5.48 1.96
CA PRO A 66 -15.28 5.85 0.60
C PRO A 66 -15.03 4.64 -0.34
N PRO A 67 -15.20 4.78 -1.66
CA PRO A 67 -14.84 3.75 -2.64
C PRO A 67 -13.36 3.36 -2.61
N LEU A 68 -13.03 2.13 -3.01
CA LEU A 68 -11.65 1.62 -3.01
C LEU A 68 -10.67 2.54 -3.77
N ASP A 69 -11.04 3.03 -4.96
CA ASP A 69 -10.17 3.92 -5.74
C ASP A 69 -9.93 5.27 -5.07
N THR A 70 -10.90 5.74 -4.28
CA THR A 70 -10.74 6.96 -3.48
C THR A 70 -9.77 6.71 -2.34
N LEU A 71 -9.89 5.57 -1.65
CA LEU A 71 -8.93 5.18 -0.60
C LEU A 71 -7.52 5.06 -1.14
N LYS A 72 -7.33 4.38 -2.27
CA LYS A 72 -6.02 4.25 -2.93
C LYS A 72 -5.37 5.61 -3.19
N ARG A 73 -6.15 6.55 -3.74
CA ARG A 73 -5.69 7.91 -4.02
C ARG A 73 -5.35 8.69 -2.76
N VAL A 74 -6.18 8.59 -1.72
CA VAL A 74 -5.99 9.30 -0.44
C VAL A 74 -4.74 8.80 0.28
N VAL A 75 -4.55 7.48 0.38
CA VAL A 75 -3.39 6.88 1.03
C VAL A 75 -2.10 7.28 0.30
N LYS A 76 -2.09 7.15 -1.03
CA LYS A 76 -0.94 7.56 -1.86
C LYS A 76 -0.65 9.06 -1.75
N ALA A 77 -1.67 9.91 -1.72
CA ALA A 77 -1.49 11.36 -1.59
C ALA A 77 -0.98 11.78 -0.20
N GLY A 78 -1.16 10.94 0.82
CA GLY A 78 -0.59 11.12 2.14
C GLY A 78 0.73 10.38 2.36
N ASP A 79 1.36 9.84 1.32
CA ASP A 79 2.63 9.08 1.37
C ASP A 79 2.55 7.77 2.18
N GLY A 80 1.37 7.14 2.22
CA GLY A 80 1.18 5.80 2.77
C GLY A 80 1.29 4.70 1.70
N THR A 81 1.53 3.48 2.17
CA THR A 81 1.76 2.29 1.34
C THR A 81 0.60 1.31 1.44
N ILE A 82 0.04 0.91 0.30
CA ILE A 82 -0.96 -0.16 0.21
C ILE A 82 -0.25 -1.42 -0.30
N LEU A 83 -0.10 -2.40 0.58
CA LEU A 83 0.62 -3.65 0.29
C LEU A 83 -0.21 -4.62 -0.55
N ALA A 84 -1.53 -4.68 -0.30
CA ALA A 84 -2.44 -5.53 -1.05
C ALA A 84 -3.89 -5.06 -0.92
N THR A 85 -4.67 -5.20 -1.99
CA THR A 85 -6.13 -4.98 -1.98
C THR A 85 -6.94 -6.24 -2.25
N SER A 86 -6.26 -7.37 -2.43
CA SER A 86 -6.88 -8.67 -2.65
C SER A 86 -5.96 -9.80 -2.12
N PRO A 87 -6.54 -10.96 -1.77
CA PRO A 87 -5.77 -12.15 -1.44
C PRO A 87 -4.76 -12.58 -2.52
N PRO A 88 -3.67 -13.29 -2.15
CA PRO A 88 -3.31 -13.72 -0.80
C PRO A 88 -2.54 -12.64 -0.02
N TYR A 89 -2.95 -12.38 1.23
CA TYR A 89 -2.29 -11.38 2.10
C TYR A 89 -1.05 -11.92 2.84
N THR A 90 -0.86 -13.24 2.85
CA THR A 90 0.13 -13.97 3.65
C THR A 90 1.58 -13.51 3.45
N CYS A 91 1.90 -12.94 2.29
CA CYS A 91 3.24 -12.43 1.98
C CYS A 91 3.66 -11.25 2.87
N PHE A 92 2.69 -10.47 3.38
CA PHE A 92 2.93 -9.20 4.06
C PHE A 92 2.77 -9.29 5.59
N LEU A 93 1.98 -10.27 6.08
CA LEU A 93 1.57 -10.38 7.49
C LEU A 93 2.69 -10.70 8.48
N LYS A 94 3.90 -11.04 8.00
CA LYS A 94 5.00 -11.43 8.89
C LYS A 94 5.68 -10.26 9.60
N SER A 95 5.54 -9.01 9.12
CA SER A 95 6.07 -7.82 9.82
C SER A 95 5.73 -6.47 9.16
N GLY A 96 5.11 -6.43 7.98
CA GLY A 96 5.00 -5.17 7.22
C GLY A 96 3.67 -4.44 7.32
N VAL A 97 2.67 -4.96 8.04
CA VAL A 97 1.31 -4.39 8.02
C VAL A 97 0.98 -3.71 9.34
N ASP A 98 0.78 -2.40 9.30
CA ASP A 98 0.32 -1.59 10.43
C ASP A 98 -1.18 -1.71 10.62
N PHE A 99 -1.97 -1.73 9.54
CA PHE A 99 -3.42 -1.82 9.60
C PHE A 99 -4.02 -2.69 8.51
N ALA A 100 -4.99 -3.53 8.88
CA ALA A 100 -5.91 -4.16 7.95
C ALA A 100 -7.19 -3.33 7.88
N ILE A 101 -7.44 -2.69 6.73
CA ILE A 101 -8.69 -2.00 6.44
C ILE A 101 -9.73 -3.05 6.05
N VAL A 102 -10.67 -3.34 6.95
CA VAL A 102 -11.67 -4.39 6.76
C VAL A 102 -13.06 -3.77 6.58
N SER A 103 -13.81 -4.25 5.60
CA SER A 103 -15.21 -3.85 5.42
C SER A 103 -16.02 -4.09 6.69
N PRO A 104 -16.78 -3.10 7.18
CA PRO A 104 -17.70 -3.30 8.29
C PRO A 104 -18.66 -4.46 8.02
N GLY A 105 -18.93 -5.27 9.04
CA GLY A 105 -19.85 -6.41 8.95
C GLY A 105 -19.21 -7.74 8.53
N MET A 106 -17.92 -7.76 8.18
CA MET A 106 -17.20 -9.01 7.95
C MET A 106 -17.19 -9.87 9.24
N PRO A 107 -17.58 -11.16 9.17
CA PRO A 107 -17.64 -12.01 10.35
C PRO A 107 -16.23 -12.33 10.86
N ARG A 108 -16.07 -12.41 12.19
CA ARG A 108 -14.79 -12.76 12.83
C ARG A 108 -14.26 -14.15 12.44
N VAL A 109 -15.14 -15.04 11.97
CA VAL A 109 -14.80 -16.39 11.49
C VAL A 109 -14.35 -16.42 10.03
N ASP A 110 -14.36 -15.28 9.34
CA ASP A 110 -13.80 -15.18 8.00
C ASP A 110 -12.30 -15.54 8.00
N ILE A 111 -11.87 -16.25 6.95
CA ILE A 111 -10.52 -16.82 6.85
C ILE A 111 -9.45 -15.72 6.93
N TRP A 112 -9.64 -14.60 6.25
CA TRP A 112 -8.65 -13.52 6.23
C TRP A 112 -8.69 -12.69 7.50
N VAL A 113 -9.88 -12.48 8.07
CA VAL A 113 -10.00 -11.86 9.41
C VAL A 113 -9.28 -12.70 10.45
N GLN A 114 -9.49 -14.02 10.47
CA GLN A 114 -8.77 -14.91 11.40
C GLN A 114 -7.26 -14.86 11.19
N GLU A 115 -6.80 -14.76 9.95
CA GLU A 115 -5.38 -14.69 9.62
C GLU A 115 -4.75 -13.37 10.10
N PHE A 116 -5.44 -12.23 9.94
CA PHE A 116 -5.00 -10.94 10.50
C PHE A 116 -4.89 -11.01 12.03
N LEU A 117 -5.89 -11.58 12.69
CA LEU A 117 -5.88 -11.76 14.14
C LEU A 117 -4.76 -12.68 14.62
N ARG A 118 -4.46 -13.75 13.86
CA ARG A 118 -3.37 -14.68 14.16
C ARG A 118 -1.99 -14.01 14.09
N HIS A 119 -1.88 -12.98 13.26
CA HIS A 119 -0.67 -12.17 13.07
C HIS A 119 -0.66 -10.87 13.90
N GLU A 120 -1.63 -10.69 14.80
CA GLU A 120 -1.77 -9.48 15.62
C GLU A 120 -1.85 -8.18 14.80
N VAL A 121 -2.38 -8.26 13.56
CA VAL A 121 -2.61 -7.09 12.72
C VAL A 121 -3.91 -6.43 13.17
N PRO A 122 -3.92 -5.13 13.50
CA PRO A 122 -5.13 -4.45 13.90
C PRO A 122 -6.08 -4.28 12.72
N CYS A 123 -7.34 -4.60 12.94
CA CYS A 123 -8.39 -4.45 11.93
C CYS A 123 -9.15 -3.16 12.21
N VAL A 124 -9.23 -2.27 11.23
CA VAL A 124 -9.94 -0.98 11.34
C VAL A 124 -10.87 -0.77 10.15
N ALA A 125 -11.92 0.03 10.35
CA ALA A 125 -12.79 0.47 9.26
C ALA A 125 -12.10 1.53 8.39
N ALA A 126 -12.50 1.64 7.12
CA ALA A 126 -11.96 2.63 6.18
C ALA A 126 -12.16 4.09 6.65
N ASP A 127 -13.20 4.36 7.43
CA ASP A 127 -13.50 5.66 8.02
C ASP A 127 -12.37 6.18 8.92
N TYR A 128 -11.54 5.29 9.46
CA TYR A 128 -10.36 5.67 10.24
C TYR A 128 -9.42 6.56 9.44
N LEU A 129 -9.11 6.20 8.19
CA LEU A 129 -8.17 6.96 7.36
C LEU A 129 -8.70 8.38 7.10
N VAL A 130 -10.01 8.49 6.90
CA VAL A 130 -10.68 9.79 6.69
C VAL A 130 -10.66 10.61 7.98
N GLU A 131 -11.04 10.01 9.11
CA GLU A 131 -11.09 10.73 10.39
C GLU A 131 -9.68 11.10 10.88
N TYR A 132 -8.66 10.28 10.63
CA TYR A 132 -7.27 10.61 10.95
C TYR A 132 -6.81 11.90 10.25
N VAL A 133 -7.11 12.05 8.97
CA VAL A 133 -6.77 13.26 8.20
C VAL A 133 -7.63 14.45 8.61
N CYS A 134 -8.95 14.25 8.73
CA CYS A 134 -9.90 15.33 8.98
C CYS A 134 -9.90 15.80 10.43
N LYS A 135 -9.57 14.95 11.39
CA LYS A 135 -9.61 15.23 12.84
C LYS A 135 -8.35 14.69 13.53
N PRO A 136 -7.18 15.26 13.20
CA PRO A 136 -5.92 14.81 13.75
C PRO A 136 -5.93 14.93 15.28
N GLY A 137 -5.52 13.87 15.98
CA GLY A 137 -5.52 13.78 17.44
C GLY A 137 -6.79 13.16 18.06
N TYR A 138 -7.79 12.80 17.25
CA TYR A 138 -8.94 12.03 17.72
C TYR A 138 -8.57 10.55 17.89
N SER A 139 -9.21 9.89 18.85
CA SER A 139 -8.99 8.46 19.11
C SER A 139 -9.52 7.60 17.96
N LEU A 140 -8.74 6.57 17.60
CA LEU A 140 -9.10 5.59 16.57
C LEU A 140 -10.04 4.50 17.10
N GLU A 141 -10.30 4.44 18.42
CA GLU A 141 -11.06 3.37 19.09
C GLU A 141 -12.38 3.02 18.42
N ARG A 142 -13.10 4.03 17.91
CA ARG A 142 -14.41 3.86 17.28
C ARG A 142 -14.36 3.08 15.96
N HIS A 143 -13.19 3.03 15.33
CA HIS A 143 -12.97 2.36 14.04
C HIS A 143 -12.37 0.97 14.20
N VAL A 144 -11.89 0.62 15.39
CA VAL A 144 -11.27 -0.68 15.66
C VAL A 144 -12.33 -1.78 15.61
N GLN A 145 -11.99 -2.85 14.90
CA GLN A 145 -12.81 -4.04 14.77
C GLN A 145 -12.19 -5.21 15.53
N TYR A 146 -13.03 -6.17 15.93
CA TYR A 146 -12.65 -7.46 16.54
C TYR A 146 -11.83 -7.37 17.84
N ASN A 147 -11.98 -6.29 18.61
CA ASN A 147 -11.26 -6.03 19.87
C ASN A 147 -9.73 -5.94 19.71
N THR A 148 -9.25 -5.43 18.57
CA THR A 148 -7.82 -5.28 18.27
C THR A 148 -7.21 -3.97 18.78
N HIS A 149 -7.80 -3.36 19.83
CA HIS A 149 -7.49 -2.00 20.29
C HIS A 149 -6.02 -1.81 20.66
N THR A 150 -5.44 -2.74 21.42
CA THR A 150 -4.05 -2.65 21.87
C THR A 150 -3.05 -2.69 20.72
N TRP A 151 -3.32 -3.49 19.68
CA TRP A 151 -2.49 -3.57 18.48
C TRP A 151 -2.63 -2.30 17.63
N ALA A 152 -3.83 -1.73 17.60
CA ALA A 152 -4.12 -0.51 16.86
C ALA A 152 -3.46 0.71 17.53
N GLU A 153 -3.47 0.79 18.86
CA GLU A 153 -2.74 1.80 19.63
C GLU A 153 -1.23 1.71 19.40
N ARG A 154 -0.66 0.50 19.37
CA ARG A 154 0.77 0.29 19.05
C ARG A 154 1.11 0.80 17.65
N SER A 155 0.30 0.44 16.65
CA SER A 155 0.53 0.85 15.25
C SER A 155 0.33 2.35 15.07
N PHE A 156 -0.62 2.96 15.79
CA PHE A 156 -0.81 4.40 15.83
C PHE A 156 0.37 5.15 16.48
N ALA A 157 0.93 4.60 17.55
CA ALA A 157 2.13 5.18 18.18
C ALA A 157 3.33 5.15 17.23
N ASN A 158 3.52 4.06 16.47
CA ASN A 158 4.56 3.96 15.44
C ASN A 158 4.34 5.00 14.32
N LEU A 159 3.10 5.15 13.84
CA LEU A 159 2.78 6.18 12.85
C LEU A 159 3.13 7.59 13.34
N LEU A 160 2.83 7.89 14.62
CA LEU A 160 3.15 9.19 15.20
C LEU A 160 4.67 9.39 15.32
N SER A 161 5.44 8.37 15.68
CA SER A 161 6.90 8.50 15.76
C SER A 161 7.53 8.74 14.39
N TRP A 162 7.00 8.13 13.33
CA TRP A 162 7.45 8.38 11.95
C TRP A 162 6.98 9.73 11.41
N SER A 163 5.85 10.27 11.88
CA SER A 163 5.34 11.57 11.43
C SER A 163 6.24 12.77 11.76
N GLU A 164 7.20 12.60 12.67
CA GLU A 164 8.16 13.63 13.08
C GLU A 164 9.53 13.48 12.39
N GLU A 165 9.73 12.42 11.58
CA GLU A 165 10.97 12.17 10.87
C GLU A 165 11.16 13.19 9.74
N ILE A 166 12.33 13.83 9.67
CA ILE A 166 12.63 14.80 8.61
C ILE A 166 13.31 14.04 7.47
N VAL A 167 12.68 14.02 6.30
CA VAL A 167 13.31 13.51 5.08
C VAL A 167 14.29 14.58 4.61
N GLU A 168 15.59 14.39 4.87
CA GLU A 168 16.62 15.20 4.24
C GLU A 168 16.59 14.96 2.73
N ASP A 169 16.56 16.04 1.94
CA ASP A 169 16.50 16.06 0.48
C ASP A 169 17.71 15.32 -0.13
N GLN A 170 17.63 14.00 -0.16
CA GLN A 170 18.37 13.19 -1.12
C GLN A 170 17.53 13.21 -2.39
N THR A 171 18.11 13.80 -3.42
CA THR A 171 17.68 13.79 -4.84
C THR A 171 16.69 12.69 -5.16
N PRO A 172 15.63 12.94 -5.97
CA PRO A 172 14.60 11.95 -6.28
C PRO A 172 15.24 10.70 -6.88
N GLN A 173 15.50 9.71 -6.04
CA GLN A 173 15.82 8.37 -6.46
C GLN A 173 14.48 7.67 -6.61
N GLU A 174 14.21 7.31 -7.86
CA GLU A 174 13.11 6.45 -8.23
C GLU A 174 13.16 5.17 -7.37
N ASP A 175 12.01 4.87 -6.75
CA ASP A 175 11.66 3.57 -6.17
C ASP A 175 12.44 3.09 -4.91
N HIS A 176 12.06 3.60 -3.75
CA HIS A 176 12.43 3.01 -2.45
C HIS A 176 11.26 2.24 -1.82
N GLY A 177 10.84 1.16 -2.49
CA GLY A 177 10.00 0.10 -1.92
C GLY A 177 10.74 -1.22 -1.59
N TYR A 178 12.01 -1.35 -1.96
CA TYR A 178 12.72 -2.65 -1.91
C TYR A 178 13.54 -2.92 -0.64
N SER A 179 13.77 -1.93 0.22
CA SER A 179 14.79 -2.05 1.29
C SER A 179 14.42 -3.03 2.43
N ASP A 180 13.13 -3.37 2.58
CA ASP A 180 12.68 -4.26 3.67
C ASP A 180 12.34 -5.69 3.23
N LEU A 181 12.40 -5.96 1.91
CA LEU A 181 12.17 -7.28 1.32
C LEU A 181 13.46 -8.12 1.40
N PRO A 182 13.49 -9.24 2.15
CA PRO A 182 14.67 -10.11 2.18
C PRO A 182 14.78 -10.93 0.90
N CYS A 183 16.00 -11.15 0.41
CA CYS A 183 16.26 -12.10 -0.64
C CYS A 183 15.82 -13.52 -0.21
N GLN A 184 15.03 -14.21 -1.03
CA GLN A 184 14.56 -15.56 -0.73
C GLN A 184 15.70 -16.60 -0.62
N VAL A 185 16.85 -16.33 -1.25
CA VAL A 185 17.98 -17.27 -1.31
C VAL A 185 18.97 -17.03 -0.16
N CYS A 186 19.46 -15.81 -0.01
CA CYS A 186 20.49 -15.49 0.99
C CYS A 186 19.92 -14.90 2.29
N ALA A 187 18.62 -14.60 2.35
CA ALA A 187 17.92 -13.95 3.45
C ALA A 187 18.45 -12.56 3.86
N SER A 188 19.42 -12.00 3.13
CA SER A 188 19.89 -10.63 3.31
C SER A 188 18.89 -9.62 2.73
N ARG A 189 18.80 -8.47 3.40
CA ARG A 189 18.04 -7.28 2.97
C ARG A 189 18.93 -6.23 2.30
N ASP A 190 20.23 -6.44 2.30
CA ASP A 190 21.20 -5.51 1.70
C ASP A 190 21.11 -5.63 0.17
N ARG A 191 21.63 -4.63 -0.56
CA ARG A 191 21.71 -4.63 -2.04
C ARG A 191 20.34 -4.65 -2.75
N GLY A 192 19.39 -3.86 -2.26
CA GLY A 192 18.06 -3.73 -2.88
C GLY A 192 18.10 -3.24 -4.33
N GLU A 193 19.12 -2.46 -4.69
CA GLU A 193 19.35 -1.91 -6.04
C GLU A 193 19.60 -2.97 -7.12
N VAL A 194 19.99 -4.19 -6.71
CA VAL A 194 20.18 -5.34 -7.61
C VAL A 194 19.25 -6.50 -7.24
N MET A 195 18.11 -6.19 -6.59
CA MET A 195 17.11 -7.17 -6.21
C MET A 195 15.94 -7.16 -7.21
N LEU A 196 15.62 -8.34 -7.72
CA LEU A 196 14.48 -8.59 -8.60
C LEU A 196 13.27 -8.94 -7.76
N ILE A 197 12.13 -8.31 -8.04
CA ILE A 197 10.85 -8.69 -7.45
C ILE A 197 10.03 -9.46 -8.46
N CYS A 198 9.51 -10.61 -8.04
CA CYS A 198 8.66 -11.45 -8.87
C CYS A 198 7.31 -10.74 -9.13
N GLY A 199 7.17 -10.15 -10.32
CA GLY A 199 6.07 -9.26 -10.64
C GLY A 199 6.05 -8.85 -12.11
N ASP A 200 4.88 -8.44 -12.61
CA ASP A 200 4.80 -7.51 -13.74
C ASP A 200 4.83 -6.06 -13.24
N GLU A 201 5.18 -5.12 -14.13
CA GLU A 201 5.15 -3.66 -13.84
C GLU A 201 3.80 -3.17 -13.27
N SER A 202 2.71 -3.90 -13.56
CA SER A 202 1.35 -3.58 -13.12
C SER A 202 1.00 -4.14 -11.73
N GLY A 203 1.84 -5.01 -11.16
CA GLY A 203 1.57 -5.72 -9.90
C GLY A 203 0.37 -6.69 -9.96
N THR A 204 -0.05 -7.08 -11.17
CA THR A 204 -1.20 -7.97 -11.42
C THR A 204 -0.83 -9.45 -11.49
N ALA A 205 0.43 -9.77 -11.79
CA ALA A 205 0.95 -11.13 -11.83
C ALA A 205 2.29 -11.22 -11.09
N GLY A 206 2.52 -12.32 -10.37
CA GLY A 206 3.74 -12.53 -9.58
C GLY A 206 3.45 -12.83 -8.12
N CYS A 207 4.50 -13.10 -7.34
CA CYS A 207 4.37 -13.41 -5.91
C CYS A 207 5.07 -12.40 -4.99
N GLY A 208 5.70 -11.37 -5.57
CA GLY A 208 6.34 -10.28 -4.81
C GLY A 208 7.62 -10.69 -4.06
N VAL A 209 8.17 -11.87 -4.31
CA VAL A 209 9.41 -12.31 -3.65
C VAL A 209 10.62 -11.59 -4.24
N GLY A 210 11.55 -11.20 -3.38
CA GLY A 210 12.82 -10.59 -3.76
C GLY A 210 13.93 -11.61 -3.96
N THR A 211 14.72 -11.46 -5.02
CA THR A 211 15.91 -12.28 -5.28
C THR A 211 17.01 -11.39 -5.88
N HIS A 212 18.21 -11.37 -5.29
CA HIS A 212 19.33 -10.65 -5.93
C HIS A 212 19.68 -11.27 -7.28
N ILE A 213 20.16 -10.44 -8.23
CA ILE A 213 20.60 -10.90 -9.55
C ILE A 213 21.65 -12.04 -9.46
N ASP A 214 22.53 -11.99 -8.45
CA ASP A 214 23.59 -12.98 -8.21
C ASP A 214 23.10 -14.23 -7.47
N CYS A 215 21.93 -14.14 -6.83
CA CYS A 215 21.25 -15.25 -6.17
C CYS A 215 20.30 -16.00 -7.11
N CYS A 216 20.10 -15.52 -8.33
CA CYS A 216 19.33 -16.21 -9.36
C CYS A 216 20.07 -17.47 -9.86
N ASP A 217 19.33 -18.41 -10.44
CA ASP A 217 19.89 -19.60 -11.08
C ASP A 217 19.33 -19.75 -12.52
N PRO A 218 20.11 -19.41 -13.56
CA PRO A 218 21.47 -18.88 -13.51
C PRO A 218 21.54 -17.43 -12.97
N PRO A 219 22.68 -17.00 -12.40
CA PRO A 219 22.90 -15.61 -12.01
C PRO A 219 22.79 -14.66 -13.21
N LEU A 220 22.20 -13.48 -13.02
CA LEU A 220 22.10 -12.44 -14.04
C LEU A 220 23.25 -11.44 -13.92
N GLU A 221 23.70 -10.90 -15.05
CA GLU A 221 24.76 -9.89 -15.09
C GLU A 221 24.23 -8.51 -14.67
N ASP A 222 23.02 -8.16 -15.09
CA ASP A 222 22.35 -6.88 -14.80
C ASP A 222 20.86 -7.11 -14.48
N VAL A 223 20.23 -6.11 -13.86
CA VAL A 223 18.77 -6.08 -13.64
C VAL A 223 18.07 -5.97 -15.01
N PRO A 224 17.14 -6.89 -15.35
CA PRO A 224 16.43 -6.85 -16.63
C PRO A 224 15.48 -5.65 -16.69
N GLU A 225 15.32 -5.07 -17.88
CA GLU A 225 14.34 -4.01 -18.16
C GLU A 225 12.90 -4.55 -18.25
N GLU A 226 12.76 -5.86 -18.47
CA GLU A 226 11.47 -6.55 -18.60
C GLU A 226 11.01 -7.20 -17.28
N ASP A 227 9.72 -7.56 -17.22
CA ASP A 227 9.12 -8.28 -16.09
C ASP A 227 9.92 -9.53 -15.70
N TRP A 228 10.22 -9.66 -14.41
CA TRP A 228 10.92 -10.82 -13.86
C TRP A 228 9.99 -11.68 -13.01
N PHE A 229 10.13 -13.00 -13.16
CA PHE A 229 9.33 -13.96 -12.41
C PHE A 229 10.18 -15.06 -11.80
N CYS A 230 9.90 -15.39 -10.54
CA CYS A 230 10.62 -16.44 -9.85
C CYS A 230 10.34 -17.82 -10.48
N PRO A 231 11.24 -18.82 -10.28
CA PRO A 231 11.07 -20.16 -10.84
C PRO A 231 9.73 -20.83 -10.53
N ASP A 232 9.15 -20.56 -9.35
CA ASP A 232 7.86 -21.11 -8.95
C ASP A 232 6.71 -20.49 -9.74
N CYS A 233 6.75 -19.16 -9.93
CA CYS A 233 5.81 -18.46 -10.77
C CYS A 233 5.95 -18.85 -12.25
N ILE A 234 7.17 -19.09 -12.76
CA ILE A 234 7.38 -19.59 -14.12
C ILE A 234 6.82 -21.00 -14.29
N LYS A 235 7.10 -21.91 -13.35
CA LYS A 235 6.56 -23.29 -13.37
C LYS A 235 5.03 -23.32 -13.33
N GLY A 236 4.42 -22.48 -12.51
CA GLY A 236 2.96 -22.37 -12.41
C GLY A 236 2.27 -21.95 -13.71
N ARG A 237 2.95 -21.16 -14.55
CA ARG A 237 2.46 -20.76 -15.89
C ARG A 237 2.53 -21.91 -16.89
N ASN A 238 3.62 -22.67 -16.85
CA ASN A 238 3.85 -23.78 -17.78
C ASN A 238 2.96 -25.01 -17.51
N SER A 239 2.29 -25.07 -16.36
CA SER A 239 1.28 -26.12 -16.06
C SER A 239 -0.10 -25.89 -16.68
N MET A 240 -0.31 -24.78 -17.42
CA MET A 240 -1.56 -24.47 -18.10
C MET A 240 -1.53 -24.72 -19.63
N ASP A 241 -0.53 -25.43 -20.16
CA ASP A 241 -0.57 -25.89 -21.55
C ASP A 241 -1.50 -27.11 -21.71
N PRO A 242 -2.44 -27.11 -22.67
CA PRO A 242 -3.31 -28.26 -22.92
C PRO A 242 -2.49 -29.43 -23.48
N PRO A 243 -2.89 -30.70 -23.23
CA PRO A 243 -2.15 -31.86 -23.71
C PRO A 243 -2.11 -31.86 -25.25
N LYS A 244 -0.88 -31.84 -25.79
CA LYS A 244 -0.57 -31.94 -27.22
C LYS A 244 -1.31 -33.11 -27.86
N SER A 245 -2.13 -32.79 -28.85
CA SER A 245 -2.89 -33.75 -29.65
C SER A 245 -1.99 -34.81 -30.27
N THR A 246 -2.28 -36.07 -29.95
CA THR A 246 -1.66 -37.24 -30.55
C THR A 246 -1.99 -37.27 -32.05
N LYS A 247 -0.99 -37.03 -32.91
CA LYS A 247 -1.09 -37.24 -34.36
C LYS A 247 -1.52 -38.68 -34.66
N LYS A 248 -2.80 -38.88 -35.00
CA LYS A 248 -3.30 -40.14 -35.57
C LYS A 248 -2.81 -40.23 -37.02
N ARG A 249 -1.76 -41.03 -37.23
CA ARG A 249 -1.29 -41.45 -38.56
C ARG A 249 -2.42 -42.20 -39.27
N THR A 250 -2.89 -41.67 -40.39
CA THR A 250 -3.74 -42.36 -41.35
C THR A 250 -2.92 -43.44 -42.07
N SER A 251 -3.18 -44.71 -41.79
CA SER A 251 -2.71 -45.82 -42.61
C SER A 251 -3.80 -46.18 -43.62
N LEU A 252 -3.58 -45.81 -44.88
CA LEU A 252 -4.23 -46.44 -46.03
C LEU A 252 -3.93 -47.95 -45.98
N SER A 253 -4.96 -48.78 -46.04
CA SER A 253 -4.81 -50.11 -46.62
C SER A 253 -5.86 -50.30 -47.71
N LYS A 254 -5.37 -50.24 -48.96
CA LYS A 254 -6.03 -50.83 -50.12
C LYS A 254 -5.90 -52.34 -49.98
N ARG A 255 -6.99 -53.08 -50.20
CA ARG A 255 -6.90 -54.39 -50.87
C ARG A 255 -8.16 -54.67 -51.69
N LYS A 256 -7.95 -54.65 -53.02
CA LYS A 256 -8.63 -55.48 -54.04
C LYS A 256 -8.65 -56.93 -53.53
N LYS A 257 -9.62 -57.80 -53.83
CA LYS A 257 -10.27 -58.10 -55.10
C LYS A 257 -11.49 -58.97 -54.78
#